data_AF-A0A8B9BV57-F1
#
_entry.id   AF-A0A8B9BV57-F1
#
_cell.length_a   1.000
_cell.length_b   1.000
_cell.length_c   1.000
_cell.angle_alpha   90.00
_cell.angle_beta   90.00
_cell.angle_gamma   90.00
#
_symmetry.space_group_name_H-M   'P 1'
#
loop_
_entity.id
_entity.type
_entity.pdbx_description
1 polymer ?
#
loop_
_entity_poly.entity_id
_entity_poly.type
_entity_poly.pdbx_seq_one_letter_code
_entity_poly.pdbx_strand_id
1 'polypeptide(L)'
;MAAGERRGAVGFAFCPLPQKAFPCLQDRDIRDRLLKWSMHGRITAQAFSFDQQFKPYQKDEFVLAFFNDPNVKSSLKLLSPSGQWTTLGSKVTKIEAIVVPCTQISMSFFDRLYTEGIVRETGHIVKCYDEYYDDILISDELRKVLLLEDSDHYDLFSQSDRKEFLFCLFKHLCIGGALCQFEDMLGPYLETTKALYKDLVSVQKNPETKEISITSTVFRVSAYISLRTGCMFARFSIPGV
;
A
#
# COMPACT_ATOMS: atom_id res chain seq x y z
N MET A 1 35.32 -29.72 30.15
CA MET A 1 33.92 -29.24 30.16
C MET A 1 33.95 -27.71 30.07
N ALA A 2 33.93 -27.16 28.85
CA ALA A 2 33.82 -25.73 28.64
C ALA A 2 32.36 -25.42 28.30
N ALA A 3 31.70 -24.68 29.17
CA ALA A 3 30.35 -24.19 28.95
C ALA A 3 30.38 -23.24 27.76
N GLY A 4 29.78 -23.65 26.64
CA GLY A 4 29.57 -22.77 25.52
C GLY A 4 28.59 -21.67 25.92
N GLU A 5 29.08 -20.44 25.97
CA GLU A 5 28.22 -19.26 25.93
C GLU A 5 27.34 -19.36 24.69
N ARG A 6 26.03 -19.54 24.89
CA ARG A 6 25.05 -19.30 23.84
C ARG A 6 25.09 -17.81 23.51
N ARG A 7 25.86 -17.42 22.50
CA ARG A 7 25.67 -16.13 21.82
C ARG A 7 24.21 -16.09 21.34
N GLY A 8 23.36 -15.36 22.05
CA GLY A 8 22.00 -15.09 21.59
C GLY A 8 22.08 -14.44 20.22
N ALA A 9 21.32 -14.95 19.25
CA ALA A 9 21.22 -14.33 17.94
C ALA A 9 20.79 -12.87 18.14
N VAL A 10 21.61 -11.92 17.71
CA VAL A 10 21.29 -10.49 17.76
C VAL A 10 20.08 -10.31 16.85
N GLY A 11 18.91 -10.01 17.41
CA GLY A 11 17.68 -9.76 16.64
C GLY A 11 17.68 -8.37 16.01
N PHE A 12 16.85 -8.14 14.99
CA PHE A 12 16.70 -6.83 14.36
C PHE A 12 16.36 -5.74 15.39
N ALA A 13 17.04 -4.60 15.34
CA ALA A 13 16.65 -3.40 16.06
C ALA A 13 15.97 -2.42 15.11
N PHE A 14 14.83 -1.86 15.52
CA PHE A 14 14.07 -0.93 14.70
C PHE A 14 13.99 0.46 15.33
N CYS A 15 14.22 1.50 14.54
CA CYS A 15 14.20 2.88 15.01
C CYS A 15 13.22 3.73 14.17
N PRO A 16 12.25 4.43 14.77
CA PRO A 16 11.36 5.31 14.04
C PRO A 16 12.13 6.48 13.42
N LEU A 17 11.71 6.89 12.23
CA LEU A 17 12.27 8.03 11.48
C LEU A 17 11.20 9.12 11.31
N PRO A 18 10.82 9.86 12.38
CA PRO A 18 9.76 10.87 12.33
C PRO A 18 10.04 12.02 11.34
N GLN A 19 11.32 12.26 11.02
CA GLN A 19 11.76 13.25 10.05
C GLN A 19 11.60 12.81 8.59
N LYS A 20 11.35 11.52 8.32
CA LYS A 20 11.13 11.04 6.96
C LYS A 20 9.75 11.51 6.50
N ALA A 21 9.73 12.52 5.64
CA ALA A 21 8.51 13.02 5.03
C ALA A 21 8.01 12.14 3.89
N PHE A 22 6.70 12.19 3.67
CA PHE A 22 6.01 11.66 2.50
C PHE A 22 5.27 12.82 1.83
N PRO A 23 5.95 13.59 0.96
CA PRO A 23 5.44 14.82 0.37
C PRO A 23 4.04 14.70 -0.23
N CYS A 24 3.68 13.57 -0.83
CA CYS A 24 2.35 13.36 -1.41
C CYS A 24 1.21 13.51 -0.39
N LEU A 25 1.43 13.16 0.88
CA LEU A 25 0.42 13.27 1.93
C LEU A 25 0.35 14.70 2.53
N GLN A 26 1.32 15.56 2.20
CA GLN A 26 1.38 16.96 2.61
C GLN A 26 0.91 17.91 1.49
N ASP A 27 0.95 17.45 0.23
CA ASP A 27 0.46 18.16 -0.93
C ASP A 27 -1.00 18.57 -0.77
N ARG A 28 -1.30 19.84 -1.08
CA ARG A 28 -2.63 20.42 -0.85
C ARG A 28 -3.69 19.73 -1.72
N ASP A 29 -3.42 19.60 -3.01
CA ASP A 29 -4.41 19.10 -3.97
C ASP A 29 -4.68 17.60 -3.73
N ILE A 30 -3.66 16.83 -3.35
CA ILE A 30 -3.84 15.44 -2.91
C ILE A 30 -4.63 15.37 -1.60
N ARG A 31 -4.36 16.24 -0.63
CA ARG A 31 -5.13 16.26 0.63
C ARG A 31 -6.60 16.58 0.41
N ASP A 32 -6.91 17.52 -0.49
CA ASP A 32 -8.28 17.87 -0.84
C ASP A 32 -9.00 16.69 -1.51
N ARG A 33 -8.32 15.97 -2.41
CA ARG A 33 -8.82 14.71 -2.98
C ARG A 33 -9.05 13.64 -1.93
N LEU A 34 -8.09 13.41 -1.03
CA LEU A 34 -8.24 12.44 0.06
C LEU A 34 -9.39 12.82 1.00
N LEU A 35 -9.65 14.11 1.22
CA LEU A 35 -10.80 14.57 2.00
C LEU A 35 -12.10 14.22 1.27
N LYS A 36 -12.18 14.57 -0.02
CA LYS A 36 -13.31 14.26 -0.89
C LYS A 36 -13.59 12.75 -0.97
N TRP A 37 -12.55 11.92 -1.03
CA TRP A 37 -12.66 10.46 -1.08
C TRP A 37 -12.83 9.82 0.31
N SER A 38 -13.04 10.60 1.38
CA SER A 38 -13.25 10.10 2.76
C SER A 38 -12.06 9.29 3.32
N MET A 39 -10.84 9.64 2.89
CA MET A 39 -9.59 8.98 3.29
C MET A 39 -8.68 9.88 4.15
N HIS A 40 -8.89 11.20 4.12
CA HIS A 40 -8.09 12.13 4.91
C HIS A 40 -8.19 11.81 6.40
N GLY A 41 -7.04 11.79 7.09
CA GLY A 41 -6.97 11.40 8.49
C GLY A 41 -7.18 9.90 8.77
N ARG A 42 -7.39 9.07 7.74
CA ARG A 42 -7.52 7.60 7.87
C ARG A 42 -6.36 6.83 7.22
N ILE A 43 -5.52 7.52 6.44
CA ILE A 43 -4.29 6.99 5.84
C ILE A 43 -3.08 7.65 6.50
N THR A 44 -2.02 6.87 6.71
CA THR A 44 -0.73 7.36 7.18
C THR A 44 0.42 6.56 6.57
N ALA A 45 1.58 7.19 6.45
CA ALA A 45 2.83 6.55 6.11
C ALA A 45 3.86 6.83 7.22
N GLN A 46 4.57 5.80 7.65
CA GLN A 46 5.54 5.86 8.73
C GLN A 46 6.81 5.13 8.29
N ALA A 47 7.96 5.66 8.68
CA ALA A 47 9.25 5.11 8.30
C ALA A 47 10.03 4.66 9.54
N PHE A 48 10.73 3.54 9.39
CA PHE A 48 11.60 2.96 10.39
C PHE A 48 12.89 2.51 9.70
N SER A 49 14.03 2.67 10.37
CA SER A 49 15.29 2.03 9.98
C SER A 49 15.47 0.72 10.74
N PHE A 50 16.32 -0.15 10.20
CA PHE A 50 16.74 -1.39 10.83
C PHE A 50 18.25 -1.61 10.57
N ASP A 51 18.91 -2.37 11.44
CA ASP A 51 20.37 -2.45 11.54
C ASP A 51 20.99 -3.71 10.91
N GLN A 52 20.17 -4.65 10.45
CA GLN A 52 20.63 -5.92 9.87
C GLN A 52 20.16 -6.11 8.43
N GLN A 53 20.88 -6.94 7.67
CA GLN A 53 20.48 -7.26 6.30
C GLN A 53 19.16 -8.03 6.29
N PHE A 54 18.17 -7.52 5.53
CA PHE A 54 16.93 -8.24 5.29
C PHE A 54 17.11 -9.31 4.21
N LYS A 55 16.57 -10.51 4.46
CA LYS A 55 16.55 -11.62 3.50
C LYS A 55 15.11 -12.01 3.18
N PRO A 56 14.67 -12.01 1.91
CA PRO A 56 13.27 -12.23 1.55
C PRO A 56 12.63 -13.52 2.10
N TYR A 57 13.41 -14.60 2.21
CA TYR A 57 12.92 -15.86 2.75
C TYR A 57 12.65 -15.83 4.27
N GLN A 58 13.17 -14.83 4.98
CA GLN A 58 12.94 -14.61 6.42
C GLN A 58 11.84 -13.57 6.69
N LYS A 59 10.98 -13.30 5.69
CA LYS A 59 9.94 -12.25 5.79
C LYS A 59 9.09 -12.38 7.05
N ASP A 60 8.73 -13.60 7.44
CA ASP A 60 7.80 -13.83 8.54
C ASP A 60 8.48 -13.58 9.89
N GLU A 61 9.72 -14.03 10.08
CA GLU A 61 10.48 -13.71 11.30
C GLU A 61 10.78 -12.23 11.41
N PHE A 62 11.16 -11.60 10.29
CA PHE A 62 11.47 -10.18 10.25
C PHE A 62 10.23 -9.32 10.55
N VAL A 63 9.08 -9.61 9.94
CA VAL A 63 7.82 -8.90 10.21
C VAL A 63 7.38 -9.13 11.65
N LEU A 64 7.48 -10.37 12.17
CA LEU A 64 7.15 -10.65 13.56
C LEU A 64 8.06 -9.90 14.54
N ALA A 65 9.36 -9.80 14.23
CA ALA A 65 10.32 -9.02 15.00
C ALA A 65 9.98 -7.52 14.97
N PHE A 66 9.68 -6.97 13.79
CA PHE A 66 9.25 -5.57 13.63
C PHE A 66 8.06 -5.24 14.53
N PHE A 67 6.97 -6.01 14.44
CA PHE A 67 5.78 -5.75 15.25
C PHE A 67 5.95 -6.06 16.74
N ASN A 68 7.02 -6.77 17.12
CA ASN A 68 7.32 -7.03 18.53
C ASN A 68 8.39 -6.12 19.13
N ASP A 69 9.07 -5.32 18.31
CA ASP A 69 10.06 -4.34 18.75
C ASP A 69 9.43 -3.26 19.67
N PRO A 70 10.07 -2.90 20.80
CA PRO A 70 9.54 -1.91 21.72
C PRO A 70 9.33 -0.51 21.12
N ASN A 71 10.22 -0.07 20.23
CA ASN A 71 10.10 1.24 19.58
C ASN A 71 8.94 1.22 18.58
N VAL A 72 8.79 0.14 17.81
CA VAL A 72 7.65 -0.02 16.88
C VAL A 72 6.34 -0.08 17.66
N LYS A 73 6.26 -0.88 18.72
CA LYS A 73 5.04 -1.00 19.56
C LYS A 73 4.54 0.33 20.13
N SER A 74 5.47 1.20 20.51
CA SER A 74 5.17 2.47 21.16
C SER A 74 4.97 3.63 20.18
N SER A 75 5.43 3.52 18.93
CA SER A 75 5.39 4.64 17.96
C SER A 75 4.55 4.38 16.71
N LEU A 76 4.39 3.13 16.28
CA LEU A 76 3.62 2.80 15.08
C LEU A 76 2.14 3.16 15.30
N LYS A 77 1.69 4.19 14.59
CA LYS A 77 0.31 4.66 14.61
C LYS A 77 -0.58 3.78 13.76
N LEU A 78 -1.71 3.38 14.33
CA LEU A 78 -2.72 2.52 13.74
C LEU A 78 -4.09 3.16 13.93
N LEU A 79 -4.97 3.00 12.96
CA LEU A 79 -6.35 3.46 13.10
C LEU A 79 -7.18 2.36 13.76
N SER A 80 -7.82 2.67 14.88
CA SER A 80 -8.73 1.74 15.56
C SER A 80 -10.04 1.57 14.77
N PRO A 81 -10.84 0.53 15.06
CA PRO A 81 -12.20 0.40 14.52
C PRO A 81 -13.10 1.60 14.86
N SER A 82 -12.84 2.28 15.97
CA SER A 82 -13.53 3.52 16.37
C SER A 82 -13.04 4.77 15.62
N GLY A 83 -12.12 4.63 14.67
CA GLY A 83 -11.57 5.75 13.90
C GLY A 83 -10.56 6.62 14.67
N GLN A 84 -10.05 6.15 15.80
CA GLN A 84 -9.05 6.87 16.60
C GLN A 84 -7.66 6.32 16.34
N TRP A 85 -6.69 7.24 16.17
CA TRP A 85 -5.29 6.86 16.09
C TRP A 85 -4.77 6.38 17.44
N THR A 86 -4.17 5.20 17.44
CA THR A 86 -3.57 4.56 18.62
C THR A 86 -2.25 3.89 18.24
N THR A 87 -1.56 3.30 19.20
CA THR A 87 -0.33 2.53 18.98
C THR A 87 -0.62 1.04 19.16
N LEU A 88 0.30 0.17 18.72
CA LEU A 88 0.12 -1.28 18.84
C LEU A 88 -0.04 -1.69 20.32
N GLY A 89 0.80 -1.13 21.21
CA GLY A 89 0.71 -1.19 22.68
C GLY A 89 0.80 -2.59 23.33
N SER A 90 0.64 -3.66 22.55
CA SER A 90 0.48 -5.03 23.01
C SER A 90 1.34 -5.99 22.20
N LYS A 91 1.54 -7.20 22.73
CA LYS A 91 2.30 -8.25 22.05
C LYS A 91 1.55 -8.78 20.83
N VAL A 92 2.22 -8.83 19.69
CA VAL A 92 1.72 -9.51 18.49
C VAL A 92 2.08 -10.98 18.59
N THR A 93 1.07 -11.84 18.49
CA THR A 93 1.21 -13.30 18.68
C THR A 93 1.32 -14.05 17.36
N LYS A 94 0.69 -13.52 16.31
CA LYS A 94 0.72 -14.07 14.96
C LYS A 94 0.81 -12.93 13.96
N ILE A 95 1.52 -13.17 12.88
CA ILE A 95 1.53 -12.33 11.69
C ILE A 95 1.19 -13.18 10.46
N GLU A 96 0.66 -12.52 9.44
CA GLU A 96 0.58 -13.05 8.09
C GLU A 96 1.19 -11.98 7.16
N ALA A 97 2.35 -12.28 6.56
CA ALA A 97 3.00 -11.39 5.60
C ALA A 97 2.89 -11.98 4.20
N ILE A 98 2.08 -11.35 3.34
CA ILE A 98 1.87 -11.76 1.96
C ILE A 98 2.68 -10.82 1.07
N VAL A 99 3.52 -11.39 0.19
CA VAL A 99 4.26 -10.61 -0.80
C VAL A 99 3.27 -9.99 -1.78
N VAL A 100 3.40 -8.68 -1.98
CA VAL A 100 2.65 -7.95 -3.00
C VAL A 100 3.62 -7.66 -4.15
N PRO A 101 3.37 -8.18 -5.37
CA PRO A 101 4.18 -7.85 -6.54
C PRO A 101 4.31 -6.33 -6.69
N CYS A 102 5.52 -5.86 -6.95
CA CYS A 102 5.82 -4.45 -7.12
C CYS A 102 6.83 -4.33 -8.27
N THR A 103 6.32 -4.51 -9.48
CA THR A 103 7.14 -4.63 -10.70
C THR A 103 6.86 -3.50 -11.69
N GLN A 104 5.70 -2.86 -11.60
CA GLN A 104 5.30 -1.80 -12.52
C GLN A 104 6.10 -0.50 -12.31
N ILE A 105 6.86 -0.09 -13.32
CA ILE A 105 7.67 1.15 -13.31
C ILE A 105 6.98 2.34 -14.00
N SER A 106 5.85 2.11 -14.66
CA SER A 106 5.18 3.10 -15.51
C SER A 106 3.67 3.18 -15.23
N MET A 107 3.14 4.40 -15.28
CA MET A 107 1.69 4.63 -15.23
C MET A 107 0.97 4.21 -16.51
N SER A 108 1.70 3.95 -17.61
CA SER A 108 1.14 3.41 -18.86
C SER A 108 0.46 2.04 -18.67
N PHE A 109 0.70 1.40 -17.53
CA PHE A 109 -0.05 0.25 -17.05
C PHE A 109 -1.58 0.46 -17.11
N PHE A 110 -2.05 1.70 -16.89
CA PHE A 110 -3.46 2.07 -16.91
C PHE A 110 -3.96 2.58 -18.27
N ASP A 111 -3.12 2.70 -19.30
CA ASP A 111 -3.53 3.22 -20.61
C ASP A 111 -4.64 2.38 -21.26
N ARG A 112 -4.68 1.08 -20.93
CA ARG A 112 -5.73 0.15 -21.36
C ARG A 112 -7.14 0.59 -20.95
N LEU A 113 -7.30 1.42 -19.92
CA LEU A 113 -8.60 2.01 -19.56
C LEU A 113 -9.16 2.91 -20.67
N TYR A 114 -8.28 3.56 -21.44
CA TYR A 114 -8.68 4.35 -22.59
C TYR A 114 -8.96 3.47 -23.81
N THR A 115 -8.07 2.51 -24.07
CA THR A 115 -8.16 1.62 -25.24
C THR A 115 -9.45 0.78 -25.23
N GLU A 116 -9.88 0.33 -24.05
CA GLU A 116 -11.07 -0.52 -23.89
C GLU A 116 -12.33 0.29 -23.55
N GLY A 117 -12.32 1.61 -23.74
CA GLY A 117 -13.51 2.45 -23.65
C GLY A 117 -14.07 2.67 -22.24
N ILE A 118 -13.35 2.27 -21.18
CA ILE A 118 -13.71 2.57 -19.78
C ILE A 118 -13.62 4.08 -19.52
N VAL A 119 -12.68 4.74 -20.20
CA VAL A 119 -12.44 6.18 -20.13
C VAL A 119 -12.37 6.76 -21.54
N ARG A 120 -13.09 7.87 -21.75
CA ARG A 120 -13.09 8.59 -23.03
C ARG A 120 -11.74 9.25 -23.27
N GLU A 121 -11.43 9.61 -24.52
CA GLU A 121 -10.21 10.35 -24.88
C GLU A 121 -10.05 11.66 -24.08
N THR A 122 -11.16 12.27 -23.68
CA THR A 122 -11.20 13.47 -22.84
C THR A 122 -10.81 13.22 -21.37
N GLY A 123 -10.67 11.97 -20.94
CA GLY A 123 -10.42 11.58 -19.56
C GLY A 123 -11.66 11.34 -18.71
N HIS A 124 -12.87 11.55 -19.26
CA HIS A 124 -14.13 11.27 -18.58
C HIS A 124 -14.36 9.76 -18.46
N ILE A 125 -14.65 9.30 -17.25
CA ILE A 125 -15.00 7.91 -16.97
C ILE A 125 -16.41 7.64 -17.49
N VAL A 126 -16.58 6.52 -18.19
CA VAL A 126 -17.88 6.12 -18.74
C VAL A 126 -18.83 5.73 -17.60
N LYS A 127 -20.02 6.33 -17.61
CA LYS A 127 -21.08 6.06 -16.62
C LYS A 127 -21.81 4.77 -16.94
N CYS A 128 -22.28 4.09 -15.90
CA CYS A 128 -23.16 2.93 -15.98
C CYS A 128 -24.42 3.17 -15.15
N TYR A 129 -25.33 2.20 -15.13
CA TYR A 129 -26.45 2.23 -14.21
C TYR A 129 -25.95 2.04 -12.77
N ASP A 130 -26.61 2.72 -11.84
CA ASP A 130 -26.27 2.63 -10.42
C ASP A 130 -26.55 1.22 -9.90
N GLU A 131 -25.53 0.60 -9.33
CA GLU A 131 -25.60 -0.68 -8.64
C GLU A 131 -24.79 -0.63 -7.34
N TYR A 132 -25.12 -1.51 -6.40
CA TYR A 132 -24.41 -1.60 -5.11
C TYR A 132 -23.68 -2.93 -5.00
N TYR A 133 -22.41 -2.87 -4.60
CA TYR A 133 -21.59 -4.04 -4.31
C TYR A 133 -20.91 -3.86 -2.95
N ASP A 134 -21.22 -4.71 -1.97
CA ASP A 134 -20.72 -4.61 -0.59
C ASP A 134 -20.84 -3.18 0.00
N ASP A 135 -22.04 -2.58 -0.11
CA ASP A 135 -22.36 -1.21 0.31
C ASP A 135 -21.61 -0.08 -0.45
N ILE A 136 -20.87 -0.41 -1.50
CA ILE A 136 -20.21 0.57 -2.39
C ILE A 136 -21.11 0.85 -3.58
N LEU A 137 -21.44 2.13 -3.80
CA LEU A 137 -22.13 2.58 -5.01
C LEU A 137 -21.18 2.51 -6.21
N ILE A 138 -21.61 1.80 -7.24
CA ILE A 138 -20.99 1.71 -8.55
C ILE A 138 -21.89 2.49 -9.52
N SER A 139 -21.34 3.57 -10.09
CA SER A 139 -22.04 4.46 -11.04
C SER A 139 -21.22 4.67 -12.33
N ASP A 140 -20.14 3.92 -12.50
CA ASP A 140 -19.25 4.02 -13.64
C ASP A 140 -18.51 2.71 -13.93
N GLU A 141 -18.07 2.56 -15.18
CA GLU A 141 -17.38 1.38 -15.70
C GLU A 141 -16.02 1.16 -15.01
N LEU A 142 -15.36 2.22 -14.52
CA LEU A 142 -14.10 2.07 -13.80
C LEU A 142 -14.30 1.27 -12.50
N ARG A 143 -15.31 1.60 -11.71
CA ARG A 143 -15.63 0.86 -10.48
C ARG A 143 -16.08 -0.58 -10.77
N LYS A 144 -16.81 -0.81 -11.87
CA LYS A 144 -17.16 -2.17 -12.32
C LYS A 144 -15.91 -2.99 -12.58
N VAL A 145 -14.99 -2.49 -13.40
CA VAL A 145 -13.69 -3.15 -13.64
C VAL A 145 -12.96 -3.44 -12.33
N LEU A 146 -12.95 -2.51 -11.39
CA LEU A 146 -12.20 -2.67 -10.14
C LEU A 146 -12.84 -3.65 -9.15
N LEU A 147 -14.16 -3.80 -9.13
CA LEU A 147 -14.90 -4.51 -8.08
C LEU A 147 -15.60 -5.79 -8.56
N LEU A 148 -16.24 -5.78 -9.73
CA LEU A 148 -17.16 -6.82 -10.17
C LEU A 148 -16.46 -7.88 -11.02
N GLU A 149 -16.28 -9.06 -10.44
CA GLU A 149 -15.60 -10.20 -11.09
C GLU A 149 -16.35 -10.75 -12.30
N ASP A 150 -17.65 -10.51 -12.36
CA ASP A 150 -18.56 -10.91 -13.43
C ASP A 150 -18.80 -9.81 -14.48
N SER A 151 -18.14 -8.65 -14.35
CA SER A 151 -18.22 -7.59 -15.37
C SER A 151 -17.48 -7.97 -16.66
N ASP A 152 -18.03 -7.55 -17.80
CA ASP A 152 -17.46 -7.82 -19.13
C ASP A 152 -16.00 -7.36 -19.26
N HIS A 153 -15.60 -6.34 -18.50
CA HIS A 153 -14.28 -5.74 -18.52
C HIS A 153 -13.40 -6.13 -17.32
N TYR A 154 -13.81 -7.10 -16.48
CA TYR A 154 -12.98 -7.52 -15.34
C TYR A 154 -11.61 -8.04 -15.79
N ASP A 155 -11.55 -8.80 -16.87
CA ASP A 155 -10.28 -9.35 -17.36
C ASP A 155 -9.38 -8.33 -18.08
N LEU A 156 -9.78 -7.04 -18.13
CA LEU A 156 -8.94 -5.94 -18.58
C LEU A 156 -7.58 -5.91 -17.85
N PHE A 157 -7.61 -6.24 -16.56
CA PHE A 157 -6.42 -6.45 -15.76
C PHE A 157 -6.39 -7.92 -15.35
N SER A 158 -5.31 -8.60 -15.74
CA SER A 158 -5.10 -10.01 -15.39
C SER A 158 -5.06 -10.22 -13.88
N GLN A 159 -5.19 -11.46 -13.43
CA GLN A 159 -5.06 -11.81 -12.01
C GLN A 159 -3.70 -11.44 -11.41
N SER A 160 -2.63 -11.41 -12.23
CA SER A 160 -1.33 -10.88 -11.82
C SER A 160 -1.32 -9.36 -11.73
N ASP A 161 -1.89 -8.67 -12.72
CA ASP A 161 -2.00 -7.21 -12.74
C ASP A 161 -2.75 -6.68 -11.51
N ARG A 162 -3.86 -7.34 -11.16
CA ARG A 162 -4.70 -7.00 -10.00
C ARG A 162 -3.98 -7.13 -8.66
N LYS A 163 -2.89 -7.90 -8.59
CA LYS A 163 -2.05 -8.08 -7.40
C LYS A 163 -0.89 -7.10 -7.33
N GLU A 164 -0.56 -6.40 -8.42
CA GLU A 164 0.49 -5.40 -8.42
C GLU A 164 0.21 -4.28 -7.40
N PHE A 165 1.25 -3.83 -6.70
CA PHE A 165 1.14 -2.80 -5.69
C PHE A 165 0.60 -1.48 -6.28
N LEU A 166 1.02 -1.16 -7.51
CA LEU A 166 0.53 -0.01 -8.25
C LEU A 166 -0.99 -0.10 -8.49
N PHE A 167 -1.49 -1.26 -8.91
CA PHE A 167 -2.92 -1.51 -9.09
C PHE A 167 -3.67 -1.43 -7.75
N CYS A 168 -3.14 -2.05 -6.70
CA CYS A 168 -3.74 -2.05 -5.37
C CYS A 168 -3.92 -0.62 -4.84
N LEU A 169 -2.92 0.25 -4.99
CA LEU A 169 -3.01 1.66 -4.61
C LEU A 169 -4.06 2.40 -5.43
N PHE A 170 -4.04 2.25 -6.76
CA PHE A 170 -5.01 2.87 -7.65
C PHE A 170 -6.44 2.46 -7.30
N LYS A 171 -6.68 1.16 -7.14
CA LYS A 171 -7.97 0.60 -6.71
C LYS A 171 -8.38 1.21 -5.37
N HIS A 172 -7.49 1.24 -4.38
CA HIS A 172 -7.81 1.78 -3.06
C HIS A 172 -8.28 3.24 -3.10
N LEU A 173 -7.65 4.08 -3.93
CA LEU A 173 -8.04 5.49 -4.11
C LEU A 173 -9.36 5.63 -4.88
N CYS A 174 -9.58 4.81 -5.90
CA CYS A 174 -10.84 4.82 -6.66
C CYS A 174 -12.03 4.41 -5.79
N ILE A 175 -11.88 3.40 -4.93
CA ILE A 175 -12.96 2.99 -4.03
C ILE A 175 -13.19 4.04 -2.93
N GLY A 176 -12.10 4.55 -2.34
CA GLY A 176 -12.17 5.55 -1.27
C GLY A 176 -12.69 4.98 0.05
N GLY A 177 -13.17 5.89 0.93
CA GLY A 177 -13.75 5.58 2.22
C GLY A 177 -15.29 5.58 2.22
N ALA A 178 -15.88 5.46 3.40
CA ALA A 178 -17.33 5.28 3.57
C ALA A 178 -18.20 6.42 3.00
N LEU A 179 -17.67 7.64 2.92
CA LEU A 179 -18.38 8.81 2.38
C LEU A 179 -17.69 9.33 1.10
N CYS A 180 -17.13 8.42 0.30
CA CYS A 180 -16.39 8.76 -0.91
C CYS A 180 -17.25 9.54 -1.91
N GLN A 181 -16.84 10.77 -2.22
CA GLN A 181 -17.36 11.51 -3.36
C GLN A 181 -16.45 11.27 -4.55
N PHE A 182 -16.88 10.43 -5.47
CA PHE A 182 -16.04 9.98 -6.57
C PHE A 182 -15.80 11.03 -7.65
N GLU A 183 -14.80 10.77 -8.50
CA GLU A 183 -14.49 11.60 -9.66
C GLU A 183 -15.22 11.12 -10.91
N ASP A 184 -15.55 12.07 -11.79
CA ASP A 184 -15.97 11.81 -13.17
C ASP A 184 -14.79 11.71 -14.14
N MET A 185 -13.59 12.09 -13.68
CA MET A 185 -12.37 12.14 -14.47
C MET A 185 -11.35 11.13 -13.93
N LEU A 186 -10.63 10.44 -14.81
CA LEU A 186 -9.59 9.48 -14.42
C LEU A 186 -8.32 10.17 -13.87
N GLY A 187 -8.00 11.36 -14.40
CA GLY A 187 -6.76 12.10 -14.10
C GLY A 187 -6.44 12.23 -12.60
N PRO A 188 -7.38 12.69 -11.76
CA PRO A 188 -7.13 12.83 -10.33
C PRO A 188 -6.67 11.55 -9.63
N TYR A 189 -7.23 10.39 -10.01
CA TYR A 189 -6.82 9.10 -9.46
C TYR A 189 -5.41 8.70 -9.90
N LEU A 190 -5.08 8.88 -11.19
CA LEU A 190 -3.74 8.56 -11.71
C LEU A 190 -2.65 9.44 -11.10
N GLU A 191 -2.90 10.74 -10.98
CA GLU A 191 -1.97 11.69 -10.39
C GLU A 191 -1.69 11.38 -8.91
N THR A 192 -2.74 11.12 -8.12
CA THR A 192 -2.59 10.77 -6.71
C THR A 192 -1.93 9.41 -6.54
N THR A 193 -2.27 8.42 -7.36
CA THR A 193 -1.60 7.11 -7.39
C THR A 193 -0.11 7.26 -7.67
N LYS A 194 0.26 8.02 -8.72
CA LYS A 194 1.65 8.25 -9.12
C LYS A 194 2.45 8.93 -8.01
N ALA A 195 1.87 9.94 -7.37
CA ALA A 195 2.52 10.66 -6.27
C ALA A 195 2.78 9.74 -5.07
N LEU A 196 1.77 8.98 -4.65
CA LEU A 196 1.91 7.99 -3.58
C LEU A 196 2.93 6.91 -3.93
N TYR A 197 2.87 6.36 -5.14
CA TYR A 197 3.79 5.31 -5.58
C TYR A 197 5.25 5.80 -5.58
N LYS A 198 5.50 7.03 -6.03
CA LYS A 198 6.86 7.62 -6.01
C LYS A 198 7.42 7.81 -4.61
N ASP A 199 6.58 8.17 -3.64
CA ASP A 199 7.00 8.29 -2.24
C ASP A 199 7.22 6.90 -1.60
N LEU A 200 6.42 5.92 -2.01
CA LEU A 200 6.36 4.58 -1.45
C LEU A 200 7.22 3.54 -2.18
N VAL A 201 7.85 3.85 -3.31
CA VAL A 201 8.66 2.88 -4.06
C VAL A 201 10.00 3.49 -4.43
N SER A 202 11.06 2.74 -4.13
CA SER A 202 12.42 3.07 -4.52
C SER A 202 12.79 2.28 -5.76
N VAL A 203 13.44 2.99 -6.68
CA VAL A 203 13.98 2.44 -7.93
C VAL A 203 15.48 2.69 -7.98
N GLN A 204 16.16 1.88 -8.76
CA GLN A 204 17.55 2.08 -9.13
C GLN A 204 17.67 2.08 -10.65
N LYS A 205 18.67 2.81 -11.16
CA LYS A 205 19.01 2.82 -12.58
C LYS A 205 20.32 2.07 -12.77
N ASN A 206 20.32 1.06 -13.62
CA ASN A 206 21.53 0.35 -13.97
C ASN A 206 22.51 1.33 -14.66
N PRO A 207 23.75 1.48 -14.18
CA PRO A 207 24.69 2.44 -14.71
C PRO A 207 25.11 2.14 -16.16
N GLU A 208 25.11 0.87 -16.56
CA GLU A 208 25.49 0.40 -17.90
C GLU A 208 24.29 0.41 -18.84
N THR A 209 23.24 -0.35 -18.54
CA THR A 209 22.09 -0.54 -19.44
C THR A 209 21.12 0.64 -19.44
N LYS A 210 21.22 1.55 -18.45
CA LYS A 210 20.28 2.65 -18.18
C LYS A 210 18.85 2.21 -17.85
N GLU A 211 18.61 0.91 -17.70
CA GLU A 211 17.33 0.33 -17.31
C GLU A 211 16.98 0.68 -15.86
N ILE A 212 15.71 0.95 -15.59
CA ILE A 212 15.20 1.27 -14.26
C ILE A 212 14.55 0.01 -13.69
N SER A 213 14.91 -0.38 -12.47
CA SER A 213 14.32 -1.50 -11.74
C SER A 213 13.88 -1.09 -10.34
N ILE A 214 12.84 -1.74 -9.82
CA ILE A 214 12.34 -1.54 -8.46
C ILE A 214 13.25 -2.29 -7.47
N THR A 215 13.61 -1.62 -6.39
CA THR A 215 14.41 -2.21 -5.28
C THR A 215 13.59 -2.46 -4.02
N SER A 216 12.34 -1.99 -3.99
CA SER A 216 11.46 -2.14 -2.83
C SER A 216 10.82 -3.52 -2.77
N THR A 217 10.71 -4.07 -1.56
CA THR A 217 9.89 -5.26 -1.29
C THR A 217 8.63 -4.82 -0.52
N VAL A 218 7.46 -5.25 -1.00
CA VAL A 218 6.17 -4.82 -0.45
C VAL A 218 5.45 -6.03 0.15
N PHE A 219 4.92 -5.86 1.37
CA PHE A 219 4.09 -6.87 2.00
C PHE A 219 2.75 -6.28 2.44
N ARG A 220 1.69 -7.07 2.25
CA ARG A 220 0.46 -6.91 3.01
C ARG A 220 0.62 -7.68 4.30
N VAL A 221 0.39 -7.03 5.44
CA VAL A 221 0.63 -7.64 6.75
C VAL A 221 -0.62 -7.62 7.60
N SER A 222 -1.12 -8.78 7.99
CA SER A 222 -2.12 -8.90 9.04
C SER A 222 -1.43 -9.25 10.36
N ALA A 223 -1.65 -8.43 11.40
CA ALA A 223 -1.03 -8.61 12.71
C ALA A 223 -2.11 -8.90 13.75
N TYR A 224 -1.94 -10.00 14.49
CA TYR A 224 -2.92 -10.47 15.47
C TYR A 224 -2.38 -10.23 16.88
N ILE A 225 -3.10 -9.39 17.62
CA ILE A 225 -2.79 -9.06 19.01
C ILE A 225 -3.68 -9.95 19.89
N SER A 226 -3.19 -10.36 21.06
CA SER A 226 -3.93 -11.22 22.01
C SER A 226 -5.31 -10.69 22.46
N LEU A 227 -5.71 -9.47 22.05
CA LEU A 227 -7.00 -8.86 22.40
C LEU A 227 -7.72 -8.13 21.24
N ARG A 228 -7.14 -7.99 20.02
CA ARG A 228 -7.76 -7.30 18.86
C ARG A 228 -7.16 -7.75 17.52
N THR A 229 -7.98 -7.76 16.47
CA THR A 229 -7.59 -7.98 15.07
C THR A 229 -7.24 -6.65 14.40
N GLY A 230 -6.11 -6.58 13.68
CA GLY A 230 -5.74 -5.41 12.85
C GLY A 230 -5.10 -5.86 11.53
N CYS A 231 -5.52 -5.26 10.42
CA CYS A 231 -4.90 -5.47 9.11
C CYS A 231 -4.09 -4.22 8.72
N MET A 232 -2.90 -4.41 8.17
CA MET A 232 -1.97 -3.35 7.78
C MET A 232 -1.31 -3.64 6.43
N PHE A 233 -0.77 -2.60 5.81
CA PHE A 233 0.20 -2.72 4.73
C PHE A 233 1.53 -2.19 5.22
N ALA A 234 2.60 -2.99 5.10
CA ALA A 234 3.93 -2.62 5.57
C ALA A 234 4.92 -2.67 4.40
N ARG A 235 5.61 -1.54 4.19
CA ARG A 235 6.72 -1.45 3.24
C ARG A 235 8.02 -1.68 3.99
N PHE A 236 8.91 -2.48 3.40
CA PHE A 236 10.32 -2.50 3.81
C PHE A 236 11.20 -2.19 2.60
N SER A 237 11.98 -1.12 2.72
CA SER A 237 13.02 -0.80 1.75
C SER A 237 14.32 -1.34 2.30
N ILE A 238 14.99 -2.23 1.56
CA ILE A 238 16.39 -2.59 1.84
C ILE A 238 17.23 -1.45 1.26
N PRO A 239 18.01 -0.71 2.05
CA PRO A 239 19.04 0.16 1.49
C PRO A 239 20.03 -0.74 0.73
N GLY A 240 20.43 -0.30 -0.47
CA GLY A 240 21.19 -1.08 -1.45
C GLY A 240 22.25 -2.03 -0.89
N VAL A 241 22.29 -3.21 -1.51
CA VAL A 241 23.56 -3.93 -1.75
C VAL A 241 24.37 -3.11 -2.74
#